data_AF-A0A9D9L244-F1
#
_entry.id   AF-A0A9D9L244-F1
#
_cell.length_a   1.000
_cell.length_b   1.000
_cell.length_c   1.000
_cell.angle_alpha   90.00
_cell.angle_beta   90.00
_cell.angle_gamma   90.00
#
_symmetry.space_group_name_H-M   'P 1'
#
loop_
_entity.id
_entity.type
_entity.pdbx_description
1 polymer ?
#
loop_
_entity_poly.entity_id
_entity_poly.type
_entity_poly.pdbx_seq_one_letter_code
_entity_poly.pdbx_strand_id
1 'polypeptide(L)'
;MHCGKVLGKLVYSAKELDFLELEWHERKADHLLKKTVGGEEIELCTDSVLCERDIIYEDADRIIAVRLLPCEVTSVKVGNAEEAGRLCYLLGCLGVPVQLDGQWV
;
A
#
# COMPACT_ATOMS: atom_id res chain seq x y z
N MET A 1 19.06 1.31 -5.68
CA MET A 1 18.87 2.71 -5.25
C MET A 1 18.35 2.72 -3.82
N HIS A 2 18.72 3.70 -2.99
CA HIS A 2 18.27 3.81 -1.59
C HIS A 2 17.27 4.97 -1.42
N CYS A 3 16.05 4.68 -0.97
CA CYS A 3 15.01 5.66 -0.69
C CYS A 3 14.64 5.63 0.79
N GLY A 4 14.67 6.80 1.45
CA GLY A 4 14.46 6.89 2.89
C GLY A 4 13.08 7.39 3.32
N LYS A 5 12.28 7.98 2.41
CA LYS A 5 10.98 8.62 2.71
C LYS A 5 10.08 8.70 1.48
N VAL A 6 8.78 8.81 1.71
CA VAL A 6 7.78 9.16 0.68
C VAL A 6 7.89 10.65 0.35
N LEU A 7 7.96 10.98 -0.95
CA LEU A 7 8.14 12.34 -1.46
C LEU A 7 6.81 13.07 -1.70
N GLY A 8 5.72 12.33 -1.90
CA GLY A 8 4.40 12.88 -2.18
C GLY A 8 3.46 11.84 -2.76
N LYS A 9 2.34 12.31 -3.35
CA LYS A 9 1.41 11.45 -4.09
C LYS A 9 1.38 11.79 -5.56
N LEU A 10 1.41 10.75 -6.38
CA LEU A 10 1.26 10.85 -7.82
C LEU A 10 -0.20 11.18 -8.18
N VAL A 11 -0.39 12.31 -8.87
CA VAL A 11 -1.68 12.73 -9.43
C VAL A 11 -1.62 12.72 -10.96
N TYR A 12 -0.66 13.46 -11.52
CA TYR A 12 -0.36 13.51 -12.95
C TYR A 12 1.10 13.88 -13.14
N SER A 13 1.78 13.25 -14.10
CA SER A 13 3.15 13.59 -14.47
C SER A 13 3.38 13.34 -15.96
N ALA A 14 4.21 14.18 -16.58
CA ALA A 14 4.70 13.98 -17.95
C ALA A 14 6.03 13.21 -17.99
N LYS A 15 6.62 12.92 -16.82
CA LYS A 15 7.85 12.14 -16.68
C LYS A 15 7.59 10.65 -16.95
N GLU A 16 8.64 9.91 -17.27
CA GLU A 16 8.56 8.45 -17.34
C GLU A 16 8.16 7.88 -15.98
N LEU A 17 7.25 6.92 -15.98
CA LEU A 17 6.66 6.37 -14.76
C LEU A 17 6.98 4.88 -14.65
N ASP A 18 7.61 4.50 -13.55
CA ASP A 18 7.83 3.13 -13.14
C ASP A 18 7.13 2.87 -11.80
N PHE A 19 6.94 1.60 -11.47
CA PHE A 19 6.15 1.17 -10.32
C PHE A 19 6.91 0.21 -9.43
N LEU A 20 6.84 0.47 -8.13
CA LEU A 20 7.14 -0.51 -7.10
C LEU A 20 5.84 -1.22 -6.71
N GLU A 21 5.68 -2.46 -7.15
CA GLU A 21 4.49 -3.25 -6.86
C GLU A 21 4.58 -3.92 -5.50
N LEU A 22 3.58 -3.67 -4.65
CA LEU A 22 3.51 -4.18 -3.29
C LEU A 22 2.24 -4.99 -3.08
N GLU A 23 2.40 -6.12 -2.38
CA GLU A 23 1.31 -6.83 -1.75
C GLU A 23 0.81 -6.04 -0.53
N TRP A 24 -0.45 -6.29 -0.15
CA TRP A 24 -1.08 -5.57 0.98
C TRP A 24 -0.28 -5.69 2.29
N HIS A 25 0.38 -6.83 2.53
CA HIS A 25 1.14 -7.11 3.75
C HIS A 25 2.56 -6.53 3.73
N GLU A 26 3.06 -6.07 2.58
CA GLU A 26 4.40 -5.46 2.44
C GLU A 26 4.38 -3.96 2.77
N ARG A 27 3.20 -3.35 2.84
CA ARG A 27 3.01 -1.89 2.97
C ARG A 27 3.59 -1.27 4.24
N LYS A 28 3.84 -2.07 5.28
CA LYS A 28 4.33 -1.64 6.61
C LYS A 28 5.71 -2.22 6.93
N ALA A 29 6.49 -2.61 5.92
CA ALA A 29 7.83 -3.10 6.14
C ALA A 29 8.78 -1.94 6.49
N ASP A 30 9.49 -2.05 7.62
CA ASP A 30 10.52 -1.06 8.03
C ASP A 30 11.69 -1.02 7.03
N HIS A 31 11.98 -2.16 6.39
CA HIS A 31 12.98 -2.35 5.35
C HIS A 31 12.39 -3.22 4.24
N LEU A 32 12.54 -2.78 2.99
CA LEU A 32 12.10 -3.50 1.81
C LEU A 32 13.18 -3.45 0.73
N LEU A 33 13.54 -4.61 0.19
CA LEU A 33 14.41 -4.74 -0.99
C LEU A 33 13.62 -5.43 -2.09
N LYS A 34 13.28 -4.69 -3.15
CA LYS A 34 12.44 -5.21 -4.24
C LYS A 34 12.76 -4.53 -5.57
N LYS A 35 12.41 -5.19 -6.68
CA LYS A 35 12.58 -4.63 -8.02
C LYS A 35 11.32 -3.93 -8.49
N THR A 36 11.49 -2.83 -9.20
CA THR A 36 10.39 -2.18 -9.93
C THR A 36 9.95 -3.03 -11.12
N VAL A 37 8.81 -2.67 -11.72
CA VAL A 37 8.34 -3.28 -12.98
C VAL A 37 9.38 -3.10 -14.10
N GLY A 38 10.04 -1.95 -14.16
CA GLY A 38 11.17 -1.68 -15.05
C GLY A 38 12.45 -2.47 -14.74
N GLY A 39 12.51 -3.21 -13.63
CA GLY A 39 13.62 -4.08 -13.24
C GLY A 39 14.70 -3.41 -12.39
N GLU A 40 14.50 -2.17 -11.95
CA GLU A 40 15.44 -1.45 -11.08
C GLU A 40 15.32 -1.92 -9.64
N GLU A 41 16.45 -2.18 -8.97
CA GLU A 41 16.46 -2.63 -7.58
C GLU A 41 16.38 -1.43 -6.62
N ILE A 42 15.35 -1.44 -5.77
CA ILE A 42 15.05 -0.41 -4.79
C ILE A 42 15.18 -1.01 -3.39
N GLU A 43 16.01 -0.35 -2.58
CA GLU A 43 16.05 -0.51 -1.14
C GLU A 43 15.30 0.67 -0.51
N LEU A 44 14.25 0.37 0.25
CA LEU A 44 13.40 1.34 0.90
C LEU A 44 13.42 1.11 2.40
N CYS A 45 13.83 2.13 3.15
CA CYS A 45 13.74 2.17 4.61
C CYS A 45 12.73 3.24 5.00
N THR A 46 11.55 2.86 5.50
CA THR A 46 10.54 3.82 5.93
C THR A 46 9.78 3.32 7.15
N ASP A 47 9.45 4.24 8.04
CA ASP A 47 8.59 4.04 9.21
C ASP A 47 7.10 4.28 8.89
N SER A 48 6.80 4.64 7.64
CA SER A 48 5.46 5.03 7.18
C SER A 48 4.78 3.90 6.42
N VAL A 49 3.45 3.82 6.52
CA VAL A 49 2.66 2.88 5.72
C VAL A 49 2.61 3.38 4.28
N LEU A 50 3.16 2.59 3.36
CA LEU A 50 3.12 2.88 1.93
C LEU A 50 1.69 2.74 1.41
N CYS A 51 1.25 3.72 0.64
CA CYS A 51 -0.08 3.77 0.07
C CYS A 51 -0.04 3.77 -1.45
N GLU A 52 -1.17 3.43 -2.04
CA GLU A 52 -1.40 3.55 -3.47
C GLU A 52 -1.04 4.98 -3.93
N ARG A 53 -0.20 5.04 -4.97
CA ARG A 53 0.35 6.24 -5.62
C ARG A 53 1.35 7.05 -4.80
N ASP A 54 1.89 6.52 -3.71
CA ASP A 54 2.99 7.19 -3.02
C ASP A 54 4.24 7.24 -3.90
N ILE A 55 4.84 8.41 -4.03
CA ILE A 55 6.09 8.60 -4.78
C ILE A 55 7.24 8.28 -3.85
N ILE A 56 8.04 7.28 -4.23
CA ILE A 56 9.25 6.88 -3.47
C ILE A 56 10.51 7.47 -4.10
N TYR A 57 10.46 7.82 -5.38
CA TYR A 57 11.56 8.43 -6.10
C TYR A 57 11.06 9.34 -7.22
N GLU A 58 11.76 10.46 -7.40
CA GLU A 58 11.52 11.41 -8.49
C GLU A 58 12.85 12.10 -8.86
N ASP A 59 13.17 12.12 -10.15
CA ASP A 59 14.26 12.93 -10.72
C ASP A 59 13.73 13.84 -11.84
N ALA A 60 14.60 14.36 -12.72
CA ALA A 60 14.21 15.24 -13.81
C ALA A 60 13.32 14.54 -14.86
N ASP A 61 13.57 13.27 -15.12
CA ASP A 61 13.04 12.54 -16.29
C ASP A 61 12.06 11.43 -15.90
N ARG A 62 12.14 10.91 -14.66
CA ARG A 62 11.34 9.76 -14.20
C ARG A 62 10.82 9.86 -12.77
N ILE A 63 9.77 9.08 -12.50
CA ILE A 63 9.11 8.89 -11.20
C ILE A 63 8.96 7.39 -10.94
N ILE A 64 9.20 6.97 -9.70
CA ILE A 64 8.82 5.64 -9.21
C ILE A 64 7.73 5.82 -8.15
N ALA A 65 6.57 5.20 -8.39
CA ALA A 65 5.43 5.26 -7.47
C ALA A 65 5.02 3.86 -6.99
N VAL A 66 4.42 3.79 -5.81
CA VAL A 66 3.84 2.57 -5.26
C VAL A 66 2.56 2.22 -5.99
N ARG A 67 2.46 0.94 -6.38
CA ARG A 67 1.22 0.32 -6.86
C ARG A 67 0.91 -0.88 -5.98
N LEU A 68 -0.28 -0.92 -5.41
CA LEU A 68 -0.77 -2.07 -4.67
C LEU A 68 -1.33 -3.10 -5.65
N LEU A 69 -0.84 -4.32 -5.53
CA LEU A 69 -1.37 -5.43 -6.32
C LEU A 69 -2.80 -5.75 -5.85
N PRO A 70 -3.71 -6.06 -6.78
CA PRO A 70 -5.02 -6.55 -6.41
C PRO A 70 -4.89 -7.89 -5.69
N CYS A 71 -5.59 -8.05 -4.58
CA CYS A 71 -5.68 -9.30 -3.85
C CYS A 71 -7.14 -9.75 -3.73
N GLU A 72 -7.33 -11.05 -3.54
CA GLU A 72 -8.65 -11.58 -3.22
C GLU A 72 -9.05 -11.17 -1.80
N VAL A 73 -10.27 -10.66 -1.66
CA VAL A 73 -10.83 -10.22 -0.38
C VAL A 73 -12.21 -10.83 -0.17
N THR A 74 -12.55 -11.11 1.08
CA THR A 74 -13.92 -11.43 1.47
C THR A 74 -14.57 -10.15 1.96
N SER A 75 -15.59 -9.66 1.25
CA SER A 75 -16.29 -8.44 1.63
C SER A 75 -17.60 -8.75 2.33
N VAL A 76 -17.78 -8.23 3.54
CA VAL A 76 -19.01 -8.38 4.31
C VAL A 76 -19.66 -7.01 4.50
N LYS A 77 -20.90 -6.88 4.02
CA LYS A 77 -21.69 -5.66 4.24
C LYS A 77 -22.32 -5.70 5.64
N VAL A 78 -22.10 -4.65 6.41
CA VAL A 78 -22.67 -4.49 7.76
C VAL A 78 -23.79 -3.45 7.75
N GLY A 79 -24.87 -3.72 8.48
CA GLY A 79 -26.06 -2.87 8.51
C GLY A 79 -25.95 -1.67 9.44
N ASN A 80 -25.15 -1.80 10.51
CA ASN A 80 -24.96 -0.77 11.52
C ASN A 80 -23.61 -0.94 12.26
N ALA A 81 -23.26 0.04 13.10
CA ALA A 81 -22.00 0.05 13.83
C ALA A 81 -21.87 -1.08 14.87
N GLU A 82 -22.97 -1.58 15.43
CA GLU A 82 -22.95 -2.69 16.39
C GLU A 82 -22.56 -4.01 15.70
N GLU A 83 -23.13 -4.27 14.52
CA GLU A 83 -22.76 -5.42 13.68
C GLU A 83 -21.29 -5.33 13.24
N ALA A 84 -20.85 -4.15 12.79
CA ALA A 84 -19.45 -3.90 12.44
C ALA A 84 -18.52 -4.19 13.62
N GLY A 85 -18.84 -3.67 14.81
CA GLY A 85 -18.06 -3.87 16.02
C GLY A 85 -17.96 -5.34 16.43
N ARG A 86 -19.08 -6.08 16.38
CA ARG A 86 -19.09 -7.53 16.68
C ARG A 86 -18.26 -8.33 15.70
N LEU A 87 -18.40 -8.07 14.40
CA LEU A 87 -17.65 -8.75 13.36
C LEU A 87 -16.14 -8.49 13.49
N CYS A 88 -15.74 -7.22 13.62
CA CYS A 88 -14.33 -6.85 13.81
C CYS A 88 -13.74 -7.41 15.10
N TYR A 89 -14.51 -7.48 16.18
CA TYR A 89 -14.06 -8.11 17.42
C TYR A 89 -13.74 -9.59 17.20
N LEU A 90 -14.64 -10.34 16.55
CA LEU A 90 -14.43 -11.76 16.26
C LEU A 90 -13.24 -11.98 15.32
N LEU A 91 -13.15 -11.23 14.21
CA LEU A 91 -12.02 -11.33 13.27
C LEU A 91 -10.69 -10.99 13.94
N GLY A 92 -10.68 -9.96 14.79
CA GLY A 92 -9.51 -9.57 15.59
C GLY A 92 -9.09 -10.67 16.57
N CYS A 93 -10.04 -11.31 17.26
CA CYS A 93 -9.76 -12.45 18.13
C CYS A 93 -9.20 -13.67 17.38
N LEU A 94 -9.56 -13.83 16.10
CA LEU A 94 -9.04 -14.87 15.23
C LEU A 94 -7.66 -14.52 14.62
N GLY A 95 -7.18 -13.29 14.82
CA GLY A 95 -5.93 -12.81 14.23
C GLY A 95 -6.03 -12.58 12.72
N VAL A 96 -7.24 -12.36 12.18
CA VAL A 96 -7.48 -12.14 10.75
C VAL A 96 -7.27 -10.65 10.43
N PRO A 97 -6.46 -10.30 9.41
CA PRO A 97 -6.34 -8.91 8.96
C PRO A 97 -7.67 -8.43 8.39
N VAL A 98 -8.09 -7.23 8.77
CA VAL A 98 -9.38 -6.63 8.39
C VAL A 98 -9.19 -5.17 8.01
N GLN A 99 -9.96 -4.70 7.03
CA GLN A 99 -10.02 -3.29 6.64
C GLN A 99 -11.46 -2.81 6.69
N LEU A 100 -11.68 -1.62 7.24
CA LEU A 100 -12.99 -0.97 7.24
C LEU A 100 -13.08 0.03 6.10
N ASP A 101 -14.12 -0.06 5.28
CA ASP A 101 -14.42 0.92 4.23
C ASP A 101 -15.93 1.23 4.19
N GLY A 102 -16.33 2.26 4.93
CA GLY A 102 -17.73 2.66 5.05
C GLY A 102 -18.60 1.58 5.70
N GLN A 103 -19.45 0.93 4.91
CA GLN A 103 -20.35 -0.17 5.33
C GLN A 103 -19.78 -1.57 5.03
N TRP A 104 -18.50 -1.64 4.64
CA TRP A 104 -17.83 -2.88 4.29
C TRP A 104 -16.72 -3.19 5.28
N VAL A 105 -16.66 -4.47 5.64
CA VAL A 105 -15.62 -5.11 6.44
C VAL A 105 -14.94 -6.17 5.57
#